data_AF-A0A2V3JF39-F1
#
_entry.id   AF-A0A2V3JF39-F1
#
_cell.length_a   1.000
_cell.length_b   1.000
_cell.length_c   1.000
_cell.angle_alpha   90.00
_cell.angle_beta   90.00
_cell.angle_gamma   90.00
#
_symmetry.space_group_name_H-M   'P 1'
#
loop_
_entity.id
_entity.type
_entity.pdbx_description
1 polymer ?
#
loop_
_entity_poly.entity_id
_entity_poly.type
_entity_poly.pdbx_seq_one_letter_code
_entity_poly.pdbx_strand_id
1 'polypeptide(L)'
;MPEGAEYSAEDATNVLLHAATSSSNSIESAVQDLQAMHPISRIPCADTVHTYVKENDIDEMMSFYRKMNSEFIDMVNISDSPQDIAIDFHNVPYYGDKNTKGVVGIQPKNG
;
A
#
# COMPACT_ATOMS: atom_id res chain seq x y z
N MET A 1 2.23 -20.03 4.34
CA MET A 1 2.72 -20.21 2.95
C MET A 1 2.07 -21.43 2.33
N PRO A 2 1.52 -21.32 1.10
CA PRO A 2 0.89 -22.45 0.41
C PRO A 2 1.83 -23.63 0.17
N GLU A 3 1.28 -24.83 0.15
CA GLU A 3 2.04 -26.05 -0.18
C GLU A 3 2.52 -26.00 -1.64
N GLY A 4 3.83 -26.22 -1.88
CA GLY A 4 4.41 -26.15 -3.23
C GLY A 4 4.57 -24.73 -3.79
N ALA A 5 4.54 -23.71 -2.93
CA ALA A 5 4.67 -22.29 -3.28
C ALA A 5 5.84 -21.98 -4.24
N GLU A 6 5.52 -21.51 -5.45
CA GLU A 6 6.49 -20.99 -6.42
C GLU A 6 6.84 -19.52 -6.19
N TYR A 7 5.98 -18.80 -5.46
CA TYR A 7 6.10 -17.38 -5.18
C TYR A 7 6.29 -17.14 -3.68
N SER A 8 6.91 -16.02 -3.32
CA SER A 8 7.01 -15.60 -1.92
C SER A 8 5.71 -14.95 -1.43
N ALA A 9 5.54 -14.83 -0.10
CA ALA A 9 4.46 -14.02 0.47
C ALA A 9 4.56 -12.55 0.02
N GLU A 10 5.79 -12.06 -0.14
CA GLU A 10 6.09 -10.70 -0.59
C GLU A 10 5.57 -10.46 -2.02
N ASP A 11 5.74 -11.43 -2.93
CA ASP A 11 5.23 -11.33 -4.30
C ASP A 11 3.70 -11.15 -4.32
N ALA A 12 2.98 -11.96 -3.55
CA ALA A 12 1.53 -11.83 -3.42
C ALA A 12 1.12 -10.51 -2.74
N THR A 13 1.88 -10.10 -1.73
CA THR A 13 1.66 -8.84 -1.00
C THR A 13 1.87 -7.62 -1.89
N ASN A 14 2.87 -7.64 -2.77
CA ASN A 14 3.13 -6.56 -3.72
C ASN A 14 1.97 -6.38 -4.72
N VAL A 15 1.37 -7.49 -5.20
CA VAL A 15 0.17 -7.40 -6.05
C VAL A 15 -1.01 -6.80 -5.29
N LEU A 16 -1.24 -7.21 -4.04
CA LEU A 16 -2.31 -6.67 -3.20
C LEU A 16 -2.12 -5.18 -2.91
N LEU A 17 -0.88 -4.77 -2.61
CA LEU A 17 -0.53 -3.37 -2.39
C LEU A 17 -0.79 -2.55 -3.65
N HIS A 18 -0.40 -3.05 -4.82
CA HIS A 18 -0.67 -2.38 -6.09
C HIS A 18 -2.18 -2.24 -6.33
N ALA A 19 -2.96 -3.30 -6.12
CA ALA A 19 -4.42 -3.25 -6.25
C ALA A 19 -5.08 -2.23 -5.29
N ALA A 20 -4.51 -2.04 -4.10
CA ALA A 20 -5.03 -1.11 -3.10
C ALA A 20 -4.65 0.36 -3.35
N THR A 21 -3.57 0.62 -4.08
CA THR A 21 -2.97 1.97 -4.20
C THR A 21 -2.98 2.55 -5.62
N SER A 22 -3.24 1.73 -6.63
CA SER A 22 -3.36 2.15 -8.02
C SER A 22 -4.82 2.40 -8.42
N SER A 23 -5.05 2.82 -9.67
CA SER A 23 -6.38 2.83 -10.28
C SER A 23 -6.98 1.42 -10.47
N SER A 24 -6.18 0.39 -10.27
CA SER A 24 -6.49 -1.01 -10.53
C SER A 24 -7.17 -1.60 -9.31
N ASN A 25 -8.47 -1.33 -9.17
CA ASN A 25 -9.26 -1.67 -7.98
C ASN A 25 -9.59 -3.18 -7.82
N SER A 26 -8.86 -4.06 -8.51
CA SER A 26 -8.98 -5.52 -8.41
C SER A 26 -7.61 -6.19 -8.55
N ILE A 27 -7.48 -7.41 -8.02
CA ILE A 27 -6.24 -8.20 -8.12
C ILE A 27 -5.93 -8.55 -9.58
N GLU A 28 -6.95 -8.89 -10.37
CA GLU A 28 -6.81 -9.21 -11.79
C GLU A 28 -6.26 -8.02 -12.59
N SER A 29 -6.81 -6.83 -12.34
CA SER A 29 -6.37 -5.60 -12.99
C SER A 29 -4.93 -5.29 -12.58
N ALA A 30 -4.61 -5.41 -11.28
CA ALA A 30 -3.26 -5.17 -10.76
C ALA A 30 -2.22 -6.14 -11.35
N VAL A 31 -2.56 -7.42 -11.53
CA VAL A 31 -1.67 -8.39 -12.19
C VAL A 31 -1.39 -7.97 -13.63
N GLN A 32 -2.42 -7.58 -14.38
CA GLN A 32 -2.26 -7.14 -15.78
C GLN A 32 -1.38 -5.88 -15.87
N ASP A 33 -1.61 -4.91 -14.99
CA ASP A 33 -0.84 -3.67 -14.97
C ASP A 33 0.63 -3.90 -14.60
N LEU A 34 0.89 -4.72 -13.57
CA LEU A 34 2.25 -5.08 -13.18
C LEU A 34 2.97 -5.87 -14.28
N GLN A 35 2.28 -6.77 -14.98
CA GLN A 35 2.86 -7.49 -16.12
C GLN A 35 3.16 -6.55 -17.29
N ALA A 36 2.32 -5.55 -17.54
CA ALA A 36 2.56 -4.55 -18.57
C ALA A 36 3.74 -3.61 -18.22
N MET A 37 3.86 -3.20 -16.95
CA MET A 37 4.96 -2.36 -16.47
C MET A 37 6.29 -3.11 -16.37
N HIS A 38 6.23 -4.41 -16.05
CA HIS A 38 7.41 -5.25 -15.82
C HIS A 38 7.33 -6.60 -16.58
N PRO A 39 7.49 -6.61 -17.92
CA PRO A 39 7.21 -7.79 -18.74
C PRO A 39 8.12 -9.01 -18.49
N ILE A 40 9.26 -8.81 -17.83
CA ILE A 40 10.26 -9.86 -17.55
C ILE A 40 10.08 -10.40 -16.11
N SER A 41 9.34 -9.69 -15.27
CA SER A 41 9.12 -10.09 -13.87
C SER A 41 8.15 -11.25 -13.76
N ARG A 42 8.45 -12.18 -12.87
CA ARG A 42 7.57 -13.31 -12.56
C ARG A 42 6.47 -12.83 -11.60
N ILE A 43 5.35 -12.36 -12.15
CA ILE A 43 4.20 -11.87 -11.37
C ILE A 43 3.20 -13.02 -11.15
N PRO A 44 2.78 -13.31 -9.90
CA PRO A 44 1.78 -14.34 -9.65
C PRO A 44 0.44 -13.96 -10.28
N CYS A 45 -0.31 -14.95 -10.79
CA CYS A 45 -1.65 -14.68 -11.30
C CYS A 45 -2.65 -14.43 -10.16
N ALA A 46 -3.82 -13.87 -10.49
CA ALA A 46 -4.83 -13.51 -9.49
C ALA A 46 -5.26 -14.70 -8.62
N ASP A 47 -5.46 -15.88 -9.22
CA ASP A 47 -5.82 -17.10 -8.48
C ASP A 47 -4.74 -17.48 -7.47
N THR A 48 -3.46 -17.41 -7.87
CA THR A 48 -2.33 -17.64 -6.95
C THR A 48 -2.36 -16.64 -5.81
N VAL A 49 -2.55 -15.35 -6.08
CA VAL A 49 -2.65 -14.33 -5.02
C VAL A 49 -3.81 -14.63 -4.08
N HIS A 50 -4.97 -15.04 -4.60
CA HIS A 50 -6.11 -15.44 -3.76
C HIS A 50 -5.82 -16.66 -2.88
N THR A 51 -5.11 -17.66 -3.39
CA THR A 51 -4.66 -18.80 -2.58
C THR A 51 -3.74 -18.34 -1.45
N TYR A 52 -2.80 -17.44 -1.74
CA TYR A 52 -1.92 -16.87 -0.71
C TYR A 52 -2.71 -16.10 0.34
N VAL A 53 -3.70 -15.31 -0.03
CA VAL A 53 -4.56 -14.61 0.94
C VAL A 53 -5.35 -15.58 1.81
N LYS A 54 -5.84 -16.69 1.25
CA LYS A 54 -6.66 -17.68 1.97
C LYS A 54 -5.84 -18.57 2.90
N GLU A 55 -4.62 -18.92 2.49
CA GLU A 55 -3.78 -19.91 3.19
C GLU A 55 -2.70 -19.29 4.08
N ASN A 56 -2.49 -17.97 4.00
CA ASN A 56 -1.64 -17.27 4.97
C ASN A 56 -2.49 -16.71 6.11
N ASP A 57 -1.87 -16.56 7.27
CA ASP A 57 -2.49 -15.91 8.42
C ASP A 57 -2.60 -14.40 8.12
N ILE A 58 -3.81 -13.87 8.22
CA ILE A 58 -4.07 -12.44 8.00
C ILE A 58 -3.30 -11.58 9.01
N ASP A 59 -3.06 -12.08 10.23
CA ASP A 59 -2.29 -11.37 11.25
C ASP A 59 -0.80 -11.31 10.86
N GLU A 60 -0.28 -12.36 10.23
CA GLU A 60 1.08 -12.40 9.69
C GLU A 60 1.25 -11.41 8.52
N MET A 61 0.29 -11.37 7.59
CA MET A 61 0.27 -10.39 6.49
C MET A 61 0.21 -8.95 7.03
N MET A 62 -0.65 -8.69 8.01
CA MET A 62 -0.76 -7.36 8.63
C MET A 62 0.50 -6.99 9.42
N SER A 63 1.15 -7.94 10.07
CA SER A 63 2.44 -7.74 10.73
C SER A 63 3.53 -7.32 9.74
N PHE A 64 3.57 -7.95 8.56
CA PHE A 64 4.50 -7.59 7.49
C PHE A 64 4.30 -6.14 7.03
N TYR A 65 3.05 -5.72 6.77
CA TYR A 65 2.76 -4.32 6.41
C TYR A 65 3.13 -3.33 7.53
N ARG A 66 2.84 -3.65 8.79
CA ARG A 66 3.23 -2.81 9.93
C ARG A 66 4.74 -2.66 10.01
N LYS A 67 5.49 -3.74 9.80
CA LYS A 67 6.95 -3.70 9.79
C LYS A 67 7.48 -2.81 8.67
N MET A 68 7.00 -2.98 7.44
CA MET A 68 7.39 -2.10 6.33
C MET A 68 7.07 -0.63 6.63
N ASN A 69 5.88 -0.36 7.16
CA ASN A 69 5.49 1.01 7.53
C ASN A 69 6.41 1.61 8.60
N SER A 70 6.80 0.83 9.62
CA SER A 70 7.77 1.29 10.63
C SER A 70 9.11 1.61 10.01
N GLU A 71 9.64 0.74 9.14
CA GLU A 71 10.92 0.98 8.44
C GLU A 71 10.85 2.23 7.56
N PHE A 72 9.73 2.45 6.86
CA PHE A 72 9.51 3.68 6.10
C PHE A 72 9.48 4.90 7.00
N ILE A 73 8.73 4.87 8.11
CA ILE A 73 8.64 5.99 9.07
C ILE A 73 10.03 6.38 9.58
N ASP A 74 10.86 5.39 9.92
CA ASP A 74 12.25 5.61 10.34
C ASP A 74 13.07 6.28 9.21
N MET A 75 12.89 5.86 7.96
CA MET A 75 13.59 6.44 6.80
C MET A 75 13.17 7.88 6.49
N VAL A 76 11.89 8.24 6.64
CA VAL A 76 11.43 9.61 6.38
C VAL A 76 11.85 10.62 7.47
N ASN A 77 12.56 10.17 8.51
CA ASN A 77 13.06 10.99 9.61
C ASN A 77 11.96 11.89 10.20
N ILE A 78 10.78 11.31 10.36
CA ILE A 78 9.62 11.97 10.97
C ILE A 78 9.97 12.20 12.44
N SER A 79 9.96 13.46 12.87
CA SER A 79 10.27 13.84 14.25
C SER A 79 9.38 13.10 15.26
N ASP A 80 9.95 12.71 16.41
CA ASP A 80 9.24 12.11 17.55
C ASP A 80 8.17 13.02 18.17
N SER A 81 8.17 14.31 17.82
CA SER A 81 7.07 15.21 18.17
C SER A 81 5.82 14.87 17.36
N PRO A 82 4.60 14.98 17.92
CA PRO A 82 3.37 14.73 17.18
C PRO A 82 3.35 15.44 15.82
N GLN A 83 3.17 14.68 14.74
CA GLN A 83 3.05 15.19 13.38
C GLN A 83 1.64 14.95 12.86
N ASP A 84 1.07 15.96 12.20
CA ASP A 84 -0.13 15.77 11.39
C ASP A 84 0.31 15.22 10.03
N ILE A 85 0.06 13.94 9.78
CA ILE A 85 0.35 13.29 8.49
C ILE A 85 -0.92 13.34 7.64
N ALA A 86 -0.84 14.01 6.49
CA ALA A 86 -1.86 13.94 5.44
C ALA A 86 -1.37 13.00 4.33
N ILE A 87 -2.10 11.91 4.08
CA ILE A 87 -1.81 11.00 2.98
C ILE A 87 -2.69 11.39 1.78
N ASP A 88 -2.06 11.90 0.72
CA ASP A 88 -2.74 12.20 -0.54
C ASP A 88 -2.84 10.95 -1.42
N PHE A 89 -4.02 10.33 -1.45
CA PHE A 89 -4.30 9.20 -2.34
C PHE A 89 -4.69 9.60 -3.76
N HIS A 90 -4.87 10.89 -4.03
CA HIS A 90 -5.44 11.38 -5.29
C HIS A 90 -4.39 11.99 -6.21
N ASN A 91 -3.14 12.10 -5.76
CA ASN A 91 -2.03 12.73 -6.48
C ASN A 91 -2.43 14.15 -6.97
N VAL A 92 -3.20 14.87 -6.14
CA VAL A 92 -3.65 16.23 -6.43
C VAL A 92 -2.75 17.16 -5.62
N PRO A 93 -1.87 17.95 -6.26
CA PRO A 93 -0.76 18.64 -5.59
C PRO A 93 -1.17 19.75 -4.59
N TYR A 94 -2.46 19.93 -4.28
CA TYR A 94 -2.92 21.04 -3.48
C TYR A 94 -4.23 20.77 -2.74
N TYR A 95 -4.14 20.54 -1.42
CA TYR A 95 -5.28 20.55 -0.50
C TYR A 95 -5.58 21.96 0.04
N GLY A 96 -5.52 23.00 -0.81
CA GLY A 96 -6.01 24.31 -0.40
C GLY A 96 -5.30 24.93 0.81
N ASP A 97 -5.85 26.04 1.32
CA ASP A 97 -5.59 26.47 2.70
C ASP A 97 -6.55 25.75 3.67
N LYS A 98 -6.30 25.83 4.99
CA LYS A 98 -7.15 25.24 6.06
C LYS A 98 -8.66 25.55 5.97
N ASN A 99 -9.05 26.63 5.28
CA ASN A 99 -10.44 27.04 5.06
C ASN A 99 -11.05 26.49 3.76
N THR A 100 -10.26 25.74 2.98
CA THR A 100 -10.71 25.16 1.71
C THR A 100 -11.71 24.06 2.00
N LYS A 101 -12.85 24.13 1.31
CA LYS A 101 -13.96 23.20 1.51
C LYS A 101 -13.49 21.75 1.28
N GLY A 102 -13.59 20.91 2.31
CA GLY A 102 -13.14 19.51 2.29
C GLY A 102 -11.85 19.24 3.06
N VAL A 103 -11.13 20.29 3.49
CA VAL A 103 -9.97 20.17 4.38
C VAL A 103 -10.46 20.10 5.84
N VAL A 104 -10.15 19.00 6.53
CA VAL A 104 -10.51 18.76 7.94
C VAL A 104 -9.29 18.29 8.72
N GLY A 105 -9.19 18.65 10.01
CA GLY A 105 -8.14 18.16 10.90
C GLY A 105 -6.85 18.98 10.98
N ILE A 106 -6.73 20.09 10.26
CA ILE A 106 -5.56 20.99 10.36
C ILE A 106 -5.79 21.99 11.51
N GLN A 107 -4.96 21.95 12.56
CA GLN A 107 -5.02 22.95 13.62
C GLN A 107 -4.69 24.35 13.07
N PRO A 108 -5.37 25.42 13.54
CA PRO A 108 -4.94 26.78 13.25
C PRO A 108 -3.52 27.00 13.80
N LYS A 109 -2.60 27.59 13.01
CA LYS A 109 -1.39 28.19 13.59
C LYS A 109 -1.84 29.20 14.65
N ASN A 110 -1.42 28.98 15.90
CA ASN A 110 -1.65 29.92 17.00
C ASN A 110 -1.19 31.31 16.57
N GLY A 111 -2.12 32.26 16.59
CA GLY A 111 -1.85 33.69 16.42
C GLY A 111 -1.68 34.35 17.78
#